data_AF-A0A838J5I1-F1
#
_entry.id   AF-A0A838J5I1-F1
#
_cell.length_a   1.000
_cell.length_b   1.000
_cell.length_c   1.000
_cell.angle_alpha   90.00
_cell.angle_beta   90.00
_cell.angle_gamma   90.00
#
_symmetry.space_group_name_H-M   'P 1'
#
loop_
_entity.id
_entity.type
_entity.pdbx_description
1 polymer ?
#
loop_
_entity_poly.entity_id
_entity_poly.type
_entity_poly.pdbx_seq_one_letter_code
_entity_poly.pdbx_strand_id
1 'polypeptide(L)'
;MSTSQHVEAKEPTTEPIPISPKDRRQGKLSLRVERASSIKARVPIIVVALAVAVLTFFVHGYRLSSGPDVFSDEGLYLLVGLSVAKGTGLAINHDPFLYHPPVYFLIEAAYIKLLRLNDTDLITALFSVRYLNIFFSAATATLLLFFGRKLHSYKAGLLMVALFLMDPYVQRINRRNMLETFTLLCLLAGFYIFFTRQPRLKTWQWLGAGVALGLMVLTKEALAPYLLILLAMVFWTRRTQLVDALRTIAVAICLYACYPLWAFTAGEWYDYVSLKSTEFGWVAGAPSGSSLTASSQKTFSFENVEKLLGQYATSYILVAVAGILLLVLLLFYRKRRETRFLLVWSGFSFAYVFI
;
A
#
# COMPACT_ATOMS: atom_id res chain seq x y z
N MET A 1 -11.65 90.55 31.97
CA MET A 1 -10.40 89.94 32.49
C MET A 1 -10.81 88.86 33.47
N SER A 2 -10.80 87.60 33.06
CA SER A 2 -11.16 86.45 33.90
C SER A 2 -10.06 85.40 33.78
N THR A 3 -9.44 85.10 34.90
CA THR A 3 -8.25 84.27 35.05
C THR A 3 -8.68 82.82 35.26
N SER A 4 -8.36 81.93 34.31
CA SER A 4 -8.64 80.49 34.40
C SER A 4 -7.51 79.78 35.15
N GLN A 5 -7.84 79.14 36.28
CA GLN A 5 -6.94 78.27 37.05
C GLN A 5 -6.98 76.84 36.49
N HIS A 6 -5.83 76.35 36.01
CA HIS A 6 -5.62 74.94 35.69
C HIS A 6 -5.29 74.16 36.97
N VAL A 7 -6.09 73.15 37.27
CA VAL A 7 -5.83 72.16 38.34
C VAL A 7 -5.17 70.93 37.71
N GLU A 8 -3.93 70.65 38.12
CA GLU A 8 -3.11 69.52 37.70
C GLU A 8 -3.48 68.27 38.52
N ALA A 9 -4.03 67.25 37.84
CA ALA A 9 -4.44 65.99 38.47
C ALA A 9 -3.24 65.04 38.60
N LYS A 10 -2.95 64.64 39.85
CA LYS A 10 -1.84 63.75 40.23
C LYS A 10 -2.22 62.29 39.92
N GLU A 11 -1.45 61.62 39.06
CA GLU A 11 -1.66 60.21 38.71
C GLU A 11 -1.46 59.28 39.91
N PRO A 12 -2.34 58.28 40.10
CA PRO A 12 -2.23 57.30 41.17
C PRO A 12 -1.13 56.28 40.85
N THR A 13 -0.17 56.18 41.77
CA THR A 13 0.88 55.16 41.78
C THR A 13 0.26 53.81 42.13
N THR A 14 0.12 52.94 41.14
CA THR A 14 -0.36 51.56 41.31
C THR A 14 0.77 50.68 41.83
N GLU A 15 0.68 50.25 43.08
CA GLU A 15 1.57 49.23 43.63
C GLU A 15 1.35 47.88 42.91
N PRO A 16 2.42 47.16 42.52
CA PRO A 16 2.32 45.90 41.83
C PRO A 16 1.76 44.81 42.75
N ILE A 17 0.61 44.25 42.36
CA ILE A 17 -0.06 43.15 43.06
C ILE A 17 0.88 41.92 43.14
N PRO A 18 1.10 41.34 44.33
CA PRO A 18 1.97 40.17 44.49
C PRO A 18 1.35 38.94 43.83
N ILE A 19 2.05 38.43 42.81
CA ILE A 19 1.63 37.27 42.02
C ILE A 19 1.71 35.99 42.88
N SER A 20 0.61 35.26 42.97
CA SER A 20 0.49 34.03 43.75
C SER A 20 1.44 32.93 43.22
N PRO A 21 2.12 32.16 44.10
CA PRO A 21 3.02 31.06 43.69
C PRO A 21 2.35 29.98 42.82
N LYS A 22 1.02 29.84 42.89
CA LYS A 22 0.25 28.89 42.07
C LYS A 22 0.21 29.28 40.59
N ASP A 23 0.18 30.57 40.26
CA ASP A 23 0.11 31.06 38.88
C ASP A 23 1.43 30.83 38.12
N ARG A 24 2.56 30.84 38.84
CA ARG A 24 3.88 30.50 38.29
C ARG A 24 4.01 29.05 37.81
N ARG A 25 3.26 28.10 38.40
CA ARG A 25 3.28 26.68 37.97
C ARG A 25 2.39 26.43 36.75
N GLN A 26 1.24 27.11 36.65
CA GLN A 26 0.36 26.99 35.49
C GLN A 26 0.99 27.57 34.21
N GLY A 27 1.71 28.70 34.32
CA GLY A 27 2.40 29.31 33.16
C GLY A 27 3.52 28.46 32.55
N LYS A 28 4.21 27.62 33.34
CA LYS A 28 5.25 26.72 32.80
C LYS A 28 4.69 25.52 32.03
N LEU A 29 3.48 25.06 32.40
CA LEU A 29 2.78 23.98 31.71
C LEU A 29 2.16 24.47 30.40
N SER A 30 1.56 25.67 30.37
CA SER A 30 1.02 26.26 29.14
C SER A 30 2.12 26.54 28.10
N LEU A 31 3.28 27.07 28.52
CA LEU A 31 4.42 27.32 27.62
C LEU A 31 5.03 26.04 27.02
N ARG A 32 4.99 24.91 27.74
CA ARG A 32 5.44 23.61 27.20
C ARG A 32 4.44 23.04 26.19
N VAL A 33 3.14 23.22 26.43
CA VAL A 33 2.06 22.80 25.51
C VAL A 33 2.08 23.66 24.24
N GLU A 34 2.32 24.96 24.35
CA GLU A 34 2.49 25.88 23.22
C GLU A 34 3.77 25.63 22.42
N ARG A 35 4.90 25.30 23.08
CA ARG A 35 6.11 24.86 22.35
C ARG A 35 5.90 23.53 21.64
N ALA A 36 5.19 22.59 22.25
CA ALA A 36 4.89 21.30 21.62
C ALA A 36 3.94 21.46 20.42
N SER A 37 3.00 22.41 20.47
CA SER A 37 2.14 22.74 19.33
C SER A 37 2.87 23.53 18.24
N SER A 38 3.82 24.41 18.59
CA SER A 38 4.64 25.15 17.62
C SER A 38 5.66 24.28 16.88
N ILE A 39 6.21 23.24 17.54
CA ILE A 39 7.06 22.23 16.89
C ILE A 39 6.22 21.41 15.89
N LYS A 40 5.00 21.01 16.24
CA LYS A 40 4.05 20.37 15.31
C LYS A 40 3.70 21.24 14.10
N ALA A 41 3.72 22.56 14.24
CA ALA A 41 3.49 23.48 13.13
C ALA A 41 4.70 23.65 12.20
N ARG A 42 5.89 23.18 12.59
CA ARG A 42 7.16 23.43 11.86
C ARG A 42 7.88 22.18 11.34
N VAL A 43 7.54 20.98 11.80
CA VAL A 43 8.16 19.77 11.22
C VAL A 43 7.65 19.58 9.79
N PRO A 44 8.52 19.65 8.76
CA PRO A 44 8.11 19.40 7.39
C PRO A 44 7.56 17.97 7.30
N ILE A 45 6.44 17.78 6.61
CA ILE A 45 5.87 16.44 6.38
C ILE A 45 6.89 15.48 5.76
N ILE A 46 7.84 16.02 4.99
CA ILE A 46 8.95 15.29 4.38
C ILE A 46 9.84 14.64 5.45
N VAL A 47 10.11 15.31 6.56
CA VAL A 47 10.93 14.75 7.65
C VAL A 47 10.22 13.57 8.31
N VAL A 48 8.91 13.69 8.51
CA VAL A 48 8.09 12.59 9.05
C VAL A 48 8.04 11.43 8.06
N ALA A 49 7.80 11.72 6.78
CA ALA A 49 7.78 10.72 5.72
C ALA A 49 9.12 9.96 5.65
N LEU A 50 10.24 10.68 5.73
CA LEU A 50 11.58 10.07 5.78
C LEU A 50 11.75 9.21 7.04
N ALA A 51 11.32 9.70 8.21
CA ALA A 51 11.37 8.92 9.44
C ALA A 51 10.52 7.65 9.36
N VAL A 52 9.33 7.71 8.75
CA VAL A 52 8.46 6.55 8.50
C VAL A 52 9.12 5.56 7.54
N ALA A 53 9.71 6.06 6.44
CA ALA A 53 10.42 5.21 5.48
C ALA A 53 11.58 4.46 6.16
N VAL A 54 12.43 5.20 6.89
CA VAL A 54 13.59 4.64 7.60
C VAL A 54 13.14 3.65 8.69
N LEU A 55 12.15 4.00 9.50
CA LEU A 55 11.60 3.10 10.51
C LEU A 55 11.05 1.82 9.89
N THR A 56 10.27 1.92 8.81
CA THR A 56 9.71 0.77 8.10
C THR A 56 10.80 -0.11 7.53
N PHE A 57 11.83 0.50 6.94
CA PHE A 57 12.99 -0.20 6.41
C PHE A 57 13.69 -1.01 7.51
N PHE A 58 13.92 -0.42 8.69
CA PHE A 58 14.52 -1.13 9.81
C PHE A 58 13.61 -2.22 10.39
N VAL A 59 12.31 -1.96 10.55
CA VAL A 59 11.37 -2.96 11.10
C VAL A 59 11.29 -4.20 10.21
N HIS A 60 11.18 -4.03 8.88
CA HIS A 60 11.12 -5.17 7.96
C HIS A 60 12.52 -5.74 7.63
N GLY A 61 13.57 -4.91 7.63
CA GLY A 61 14.95 -5.35 7.41
C GLY A 61 15.61 -6.04 8.61
N TYR A 62 15.05 -5.89 9.80
CA TYR A 62 15.61 -6.48 11.00
C TYR A 62 15.65 -8.01 10.92
N ARG A 63 16.87 -8.58 11.02
CA ARG A 63 17.14 -10.03 10.99
C ARG A 63 16.54 -10.74 9.78
N LEU A 64 16.61 -10.12 8.61
CA LEU A 64 16.08 -10.68 7.36
C LEU A 64 16.67 -12.05 6.98
N SER A 65 17.94 -12.29 7.36
CA SER A 65 18.64 -13.56 7.16
C SER A 65 18.31 -14.63 8.22
N SER A 66 17.76 -14.25 9.37
CA SER A 66 17.31 -15.19 10.42
C SER A 66 15.83 -15.54 10.33
N GLY A 67 15.08 -14.85 9.46
CA GLY A 67 13.65 -15.06 9.28
C GLY A 67 13.00 -13.93 8.46
N PRO A 68 11.81 -14.16 7.89
CA PRO A 68 11.02 -15.40 7.95
C PRO A 68 11.61 -16.52 7.09
N ASP A 69 11.18 -17.76 7.34
CA ASP A 69 11.55 -18.94 6.53
C ASP A 69 11.33 -18.69 5.04
N VAL A 70 12.10 -19.39 4.22
CA VAL A 70 11.99 -19.34 2.76
C VAL A 70 10.65 -19.92 2.33
N PHE A 71 9.91 -19.15 1.54
CA PHE A 71 8.66 -19.59 0.93
C PHE A 71 8.91 -20.10 -0.49
N SER A 72 8.09 -21.05 -0.95
CA SER A 72 8.23 -21.67 -2.28
C SER A 72 8.29 -20.63 -3.39
N ASP A 73 7.38 -19.66 -3.34
CA ASP A 73 7.20 -18.67 -4.39
C ASP A 73 8.38 -17.70 -4.46
N GLU A 74 9.05 -17.44 -3.33
CA GLU A 74 10.23 -16.56 -3.30
C GLU A 74 11.38 -17.13 -4.13
N GLY A 75 11.61 -18.44 -4.01
CA GLY A 75 12.63 -19.14 -4.79
C GLY A 75 12.27 -19.17 -6.26
N LEU A 76 11.00 -19.45 -6.58
CA LEU A 76 10.49 -19.44 -7.95
C LEU A 76 10.69 -18.07 -8.61
N TYR A 77 10.31 -16.99 -7.93
CA TYR A 77 10.44 -15.64 -8.44
C TYR A 77 11.91 -15.26 -8.66
N LEU A 78 12.78 -15.59 -7.71
CA LEU A 78 14.22 -15.37 -7.86
C LEU A 78 14.79 -16.08 -9.10
N LEU A 79 14.39 -17.33 -9.35
CA LEU A 79 14.86 -18.07 -10.53
C LEU A 79 14.42 -17.41 -11.84
N VAL A 80 13.18 -16.91 -11.91
CA VAL A 80 12.70 -16.12 -13.06
C VAL A 80 13.50 -14.81 -13.17
N GLY A 81 13.71 -14.09 -12.07
CA GLY A 81 14.51 -12.87 -12.03
C GLY A 81 15.95 -13.08 -12.51
N LEU A 82 16.58 -14.18 -12.11
CA LEU A 82 17.92 -14.58 -12.58
C LEU A 82 17.91 -14.93 -14.08
N SER A 83 16.88 -15.60 -14.57
CA SER A 83 16.71 -15.91 -16.01
C SER A 83 16.61 -14.62 -16.84
N VAL A 84 15.75 -13.69 -16.42
CA VAL A 84 15.64 -12.37 -17.05
C VAL A 84 16.95 -11.59 -16.95
N ALA A 85 17.67 -11.68 -15.82
CA ALA A 85 18.97 -11.04 -15.65
C ALA A 85 20.04 -11.62 -16.60
N LYS A 86 20.01 -12.92 -16.85
CA LYS A 86 20.90 -13.60 -17.81
C LYS A 86 20.52 -13.37 -19.28
N GLY A 87 19.35 -12.81 -19.53
CA GLY A 87 18.83 -12.57 -20.89
C GLY A 87 18.17 -13.79 -21.51
N THR A 88 17.86 -14.82 -20.73
CA THR A 88 17.14 -16.03 -21.20
C THR A 88 15.63 -15.84 -21.24
N GLY A 89 15.11 -14.69 -20.82
CA GLY A 89 13.69 -14.35 -20.85
C GLY A 89 12.94 -14.69 -19.56
N LEU A 90 11.60 -14.63 -19.62
CA LEU A 90 10.71 -15.03 -18.52
C LEU A 90 10.55 -16.54 -18.57
N ALA A 91 11.55 -17.26 -18.06
CA ALA A 91 11.59 -18.71 -18.13
C ALA A 91 12.22 -19.32 -16.89
N ILE A 92 11.82 -20.55 -16.56
CA ILE A 92 12.47 -21.40 -15.56
C ILE A 92 12.86 -22.70 -16.24
N ASN A 93 14.11 -23.12 -16.12
CA ASN A 93 14.61 -24.35 -16.75
C ASN A 93 14.31 -24.45 -18.25
N HIS A 94 14.34 -23.31 -18.96
CA HIS A 94 13.99 -23.16 -20.39
C HIS A 94 12.50 -23.23 -20.73
N ASP A 95 11.63 -23.47 -19.75
CA ASP A 95 10.18 -23.41 -19.95
C ASP A 95 9.65 -21.98 -19.71
N PRO A 96 8.74 -21.47 -20.55
CA PRO A 96 8.12 -20.16 -20.38
C PRO A 96 7.39 -20.04 -19.03
N PHE A 97 7.66 -18.95 -18.31
CA PHE A 97 6.96 -18.60 -17.08
C PHE A 97 5.86 -17.57 -17.35
N LEU A 98 4.63 -18.05 -17.46
CA LEU A 98 3.46 -17.23 -17.85
C LEU A 98 2.44 -17.01 -16.72
N TYR A 99 2.69 -17.57 -15.53
CA TYR A 99 1.81 -17.48 -14.36
C TYR A 99 1.62 -16.07 -13.85
N HIS A 100 2.65 -15.22 -13.95
CA HIS A 100 2.56 -13.83 -13.53
C HIS A 100 3.08 -12.89 -14.62
N PRO A 101 2.48 -11.69 -14.77
CA PRO A 101 2.98 -10.73 -15.72
C PRO A 101 4.37 -10.18 -15.35
N PRO A 102 5.07 -9.52 -16.28
CA PRO A 102 6.54 -9.51 -16.30
C PRO A 102 7.20 -8.45 -15.41
N VAL A 103 6.47 -7.43 -14.97
CA VAL A 103 7.09 -6.18 -14.49
C VAL A 103 7.95 -6.39 -13.25
N TYR A 104 7.50 -7.20 -12.28
CA TYR A 104 8.28 -7.45 -11.08
C TYR A 104 9.60 -8.16 -11.39
N PHE A 105 9.59 -9.16 -12.28
CA PHE A 105 10.80 -9.89 -12.68
C PHE A 105 11.78 -9.01 -13.45
N LEU A 106 11.29 -8.06 -14.25
CA LEU A 106 12.14 -7.07 -14.91
C LEU A 106 12.84 -6.15 -13.89
N ILE A 107 12.11 -5.73 -12.85
CA ILE A 107 12.66 -4.88 -11.78
C ILE A 107 13.65 -5.67 -10.91
N GLU A 108 13.29 -6.89 -10.53
CA GLU A 108 14.15 -7.79 -9.78
C GLU A 108 15.43 -8.12 -10.56
N ALA A 109 15.32 -8.41 -11.87
CA ALA A 109 16.48 -8.64 -12.73
C ALA A 109 17.40 -7.42 -12.82
N ALA A 110 16.83 -6.21 -12.88
CA ALA A 110 17.63 -4.98 -12.83
C ALA A 110 18.37 -4.83 -11.50
N TYR A 111 17.72 -5.17 -10.38
CA TYR A 111 18.34 -5.17 -9.05
C TYR A 111 19.45 -6.23 -8.92
N ILE A 112 19.22 -7.45 -9.42
CA ILE A 112 20.19 -8.55 -9.49
C ILE A 112 21.44 -8.12 -10.28
N LYS A 113 21.25 -7.49 -11.45
CA LYS A 113 22.36 -6.96 -12.26
C LYS A 113 23.13 -5.86 -11.53
N LEU A 114 22.41 -4.92 -10.93
CA LEU A 114 22.99 -3.79 -10.21
C LEU A 114 23.90 -4.25 -9.05
N LEU A 115 23.46 -5.27 -8.31
CA LEU A 115 24.20 -5.82 -7.17
C LEU A 115 25.10 -7.00 -7.52
N ARG A 116 25.21 -7.37 -8.81
CA ARG A 116 26.03 -8.49 -9.30
C ARG A 116 25.71 -9.82 -8.61
N LEU A 117 24.43 -10.11 -8.41
CA LEU A 117 23.96 -11.32 -7.71
C LEU A 117 23.91 -12.57 -8.61
N ASN A 118 24.14 -12.44 -9.92
CA ASN A 118 24.03 -13.54 -10.90
C ASN A 118 24.91 -14.75 -10.60
N ASP A 119 26.09 -14.51 -10.02
CA ASP A 119 27.12 -15.51 -9.77
C ASP A 119 27.23 -15.86 -8.27
N THR A 120 26.31 -15.34 -7.45
CA THR A 120 26.26 -15.64 -6.01
C THR A 120 25.46 -16.91 -5.73
N ASP A 121 25.65 -17.50 -4.55
CA ASP A 121 24.82 -18.64 -4.15
C ASP A 121 23.35 -18.24 -4.02
N LEU A 122 22.45 -19.19 -4.29
CA LEU A 122 21.02 -18.91 -4.41
C LEU A 122 20.41 -18.34 -3.13
N ILE A 123 20.90 -18.77 -1.95
CA ILE A 123 20.37 -18.31 -0.66
C ILE A 123 20.81 -16.87 -0.38
N THR A 124 22.06 -16.53 -0.66
CA THR A 124 22.56 -15.15 -0.57
C THR A 124 21.85 -14.24 -1.56
N ALA A 125 21.63 -14.69 -2.81
CA ALA A 125 20.86 -13.94 -3.79
C ALA A 125 19.42 -13.70 -3.29
N LEU A 126 18.76 -14.74 -2.77
CA LEU A 126 17.41 -14.68 -2.21
C LEU A 126 17.29 -13.67 -1.08
N PHE A 127 18.20 -13.70 -0.11
CA PHE A 127 18.17 -12.74 1.01
C PHE A 127 18.52 -11.33 0.55
N SER A 128 19.37 -11.18 -0.46
CA SER A 128 19.69 -9.90 -1.06
C SER A 128 18.48 -9.26 -1.77
N VAL A 129 17.68 -10.02 -2.52
CA VAL A 129 16.48 -9.49 -3.20
C VAL A 129 15.35 -9.14 -2.24
N ARG A 130 15.30 -9.72 -1.03
CA ARG A 130 14.32 -9.30 -0.01
C ARG A 130 14.45 -7.82 0.38
N TYR A 131 15.63 -7.21 0.26
CA TYR A 131 15.81 -5.76 0.49
C TYR A 131 15.09 -4.89 -0.54
N LEU A 132 14.87 -5.39 -1.76
CA LEU A 132 14.05 -4.73 -2.76
C LEU A 132 12.60 -4.59 -2.27
N ASN A 133 12.06 -5.64 -1.65
CA ASN A 133 10.73 -5.60 -1.07
C ASN A 133 10.63 -4.76 0.20
N ILE A 134 11.67 -4.74 1.03
CA ILE A 134 11.73 -3.83 2.17
C ILE A 134 11.69 -2.38 1.69
N PHE A 135 12.39 -2.05 0.60
CA PHE A 135 12.33 -0.73 -0.02
C PHE A 135 10.90 -0.39 -0.50
N PHE A 136 10.23 -1.29 -1.22
CA PHE A 136 8.84 -1.08 -1.63
C PHE A 136 7.88 -0.96 -0.45
N SER A 137 8.11 -1.69 0.63
CA SER A 137 7.34 -1.60 1.86
C SER A 137 7.51 -0.24 2.54
N ALA A 138 8.75 0.28 2.62
CA ALA A 138 9.03 1.61 3.15
C ALA A 138 8.38 2.72 2.31
N ALA A 139 8.41 2.59 0.98
CA ALA A 139 7.68 3.48 0.08
C ALA A 139 6.16 3.40 0.30
N THR A 140 5.61 2.19 0.50
CA THR A 140 4.19 1.96 0.78
C THR A 140 3.76 2.62 2.09
N ALA A 141 4.50 2.44 3.18
CA ALA A 141 4.23 3.10 4.46
C ALA A 141 4.24 4.63 4.34
N THR A 142 5.22 5.17 3.61
CA THR A 142 5.32 6.62 3.35
C THR A 142 4.10 7.13 2.58
N LEU A 143 3.65 6.36 1.58
CA LEU A 143 2.48 6.70 0.80
C LEU A 143 1.18 6.57 1.60
N LEU A 144 1.07 5.59 2.51
CA LEU A 144 -0.04 5.47 3.46
C LEU A 144 -0.15 6.70 4.37
N LEU A 145 0.99 7.22 4.87
CA LEU A 145 1.02 8.47 5.64
C LEU A 145 0.43 9.63 4.82
N PHE A 146 0.90 9.81 3.58
CA PHE A 146 0.40 10.87 2.71
C PHE A 146 -1.08 10.67 2.36
N PHE A 147 -1.51 9.44 2.12
CA PHE A 147 -2.87 9.14 1.74
C PHE A 147 -3.84 9.35 2.90
N GLY A 148 -3.53 8.87 4.11
CA GLY A 148 -4.34 9.13 5.29
C GLY A 148 -4.43 10.62 5.64
N ARG A 149 -3.35 11.38 5.43
CA ARG A 149 -3.38 12.85 5.52
C ARG A 149 -4.30 13.47 4.47
N LYS A 150 -4.27 12.99 3.24
CA LYS A 150 -5.10 13.47 2.12
C LYS A 150 -6.59 13.20 2.36
N LEU A 151 -6.90 12.02 2.91
CA LEU A 151 -8.26 11.57 3.19
C LEU A 151 -8.88 12.29 4.37
N HIS A 152 -8.13 12.45 5.47
CA HIS A 152 -8.68 13.01 6.69
C HIS A 152 -7.71 13.92 7.43
N SER A 153 -6.62 13.36 7.97
CA SER A 153 -5.75 14.08 8.89
C SER A 153 -4.39 13.42 9.01
N TYR A 154 -3.41 14.17 9.50
CA TYR A 154 -2.08 13.64 9.79
C TYR A 154 -2.11 12.45 10.77
N LYS A 155 -2.98 12.49 11.79
CA LYS A 155 -3.18 11.38 12.73
C LYS A 155 -3.69 10.12 12.04
N ALA A 156 -4.59 10.26 11.06
CA ALA A 156 -5.10 9.14 10.28
C ALA A 156 -3.98 8.50 9.44
N GLY A 157 -3.10 9.30 8.83
CA GLY A 157 -1.91 8.79 8.14
C GLY A 157 -0.97 8.00 9.06
N LEU A 158 -0.67 8.52 10.25
CA LEU A 158 0.13 7.79 11.24
C LEU A 158 -0.54 6.50 11.71
N LEU A 159 -1.86 6.50 11.91
CA LEU A 159 -2.60 5.30 12.27
C LEU A 159 -2.54 4.24 11.16
N MET A 160 -2.68 4.64 9.89
CA MET A 160 -2.54 3.71 8.76
C MET A 160 -1.13 3.09 8.70
N VAL A 161 -0.09 3.88 8.94
CA VAL A 161 1.29 3.38 9.05
C VAL A 161 1.45 2.42 10.23
N ALA A 162 0.91 2.76 11.40
CA ALA A 162 0.99 1.92 12.58
C ALA A 162 0.32 0.56 12.34
N LEU A 163 -0.89 0.54 11.78
CA LEU A 163 -1.60 -0.69 11.43
C LEU A 163 -0.82 -1.52 10.41
N PHE A 164 -0.26 -0.88 9.37
CA PHE A 164 0.58 -1.54 8.37
C PHE A 164 1.83 -2.19 8.98
N LEU A 165 2.51 -1.51 9.90
CA LEU A 165 3.72 -2.03 10.55
C LEU A 165 3.42 -3.09 11.61
N MET A 166 2.28 -3.02 12.28
CA MET A 166 1.93 -3.92 13.39
C MET A 166 1.21 -5.19 12.92
N ASP A 167 0.76 -5.24 11.67
CA ASP A 167 0.11 -6.43 11.11
C ASP A 167 1.14 -7.53 10.80
N PRO A 168 1.11 -8.69 11.48
CA PRO A 168 2.10 -9.75 11.26
C PRO A 168 2.01 -10.39 9.87
N TYR A 169 0.83 -10.37 9.22
CA TYR A 169 0.70 -10.83 7.85
C TYR A 169 1.46 -9.90 6.89
N VAL A 170 1.26 -8.60 7.04
CA VAL A 170 1.97 -7.57 6.27
C VAL A 170 3.48 -7.68 6.49
N GLN A 171 3.92 -7.83 7.74
CA GLN A 171 5.34 -8.04 8.03
C GLN A 171 5.88 -9.28 7.33
N ARG A 172 5.18 -10.42 7.37
CA ARG A 172 5.67 -11.65 6.75
C ARG A 172 5.79 -11.53 5.23
N ILE A 173 4.79 -10.95 4.56
CA ILE A 173 4.81 -10.80 3.09
C ILE A 173 5.88 -9.81 2.65
N ASN A 174 5.97 -8.64 3.30
CA ASN A 174 6.92 -7.60 2.91
C ASN A 174 8.39 -7.94 3.22
N ARG A 175 8.63 -8.91 4.11
CA ARG A 175 9.98 -9.41 4.45
C ARG A 175 10.44 -10.55 3.55
N ARG A 176 9.61 -10.96 2.59
CA ARG A 176 9.87 -12.05 1.64
C ARG A 176 9.97 -11.48 0.24
N ASN A 177 10.60 -12.22 -0.67
CA ASN A 177 10.64 -11.90 -2.09
C ASN A 177 9.29 -12.22 -2.77
N MET A 178 8.28 -11.38 -2.52
CA MET A 178 6.90 -11.52 -2.95
C MET A 178 6.48 -10.34 -3.85
N LEU A 179 5.93 -10.63 -5.01
CA LEU A 179 5.48 -9.60 -5.97
C LEU A 179 4.32 -8.74 -5.44
N GLU A 180 3.57 -9.21 -4.44
CA GLU A 180 2.49 -8.49 -3.77
C GLU A 180 2.97 -7.15 -3.19
N THR A 181 4.20 -7.10 -2.68
CA THR A 181 4.74 -5.89 -2.04
C THR A 181 4.80 -4.73 -3.02
N PHE A 182 5.34 -4.97 -4.22
CA PHE A 182 5.39 -3.98 -5.30
C PHE A 182 3.99 -3.71 -5.87
N THR A 183 3.18 -4.76 -6.03
CA THR A 183 1.80 -4.63 -6.52
C THR A 183 0.98 -3.67 -5.66
N LEU A 184 1.05 -3.79 -4.33
CA LEU A 184 0.33 -2.94 -3.39
C LEU A 184 0.85 -1.49 -3.38
N LEU A 185 2.15 -1.29 -3.57
CA LEU A 185 2.73 0.04 -3.77
C LEU A 185 2.11 0.72 -5.00
N CYS A 186 2.07 0.01 -6.13
CA CYS A 186 1.49 0.48 -7.39
C CYS A 186 -0.02 0.76 -7.27
N LEU A 187 -0.78 -0.13 -6.64
CA LEU A 187 -2.20 0.06 -6.34
C LEU A 187 -2.41 1.35 -5.52
N LEU A 188 -1.69 1.48 -4.41
CA LEU A 188 -1.80 2.63 -3.53
C LEU A 188 -1.38 3.93 -4.22
N ALA A 189 -0.34 3.90 -5.06
CA ALA A 189 0.11 5.04 -5.86
C ALA A 189 -0.96 5.48 -6.85
N GLY A 190 -1.57 4.54 -7.56
CA GLY A 190 -2.69 4.78 -8.46
C GLY A 190 -3.85 5.50 -7.78
N PHE A 191 -4.33 4.94 -6.67
CA PHE A 191 -5.42 5.53 -5.89
C PHE A 191 -5.02 6.87 -5.25
N TYR A 192 -3.80 7.01 -4.75
CA TYR A 192 -3.30 8.26 -4.18
C TYR A 192 -3.28 9.39 -5.23
N ILE A 193 -2.75 9.14 -6.44
CA ILE A 193 -2.68 10.13 -7.51
C ILE A 193 -4.10 10.50 -7.98
N PHE A 194 -4.95 9.48 -8.22
CA PHE A 194 -6.32 9.66 -8.69
C PHE A 194 -7.19 10.44 -7.69
N PHE A 195 -7.05 10.18 -6.39
CA PHE A 195 -7.94 10.77 -5.39
C PHE A 195 -7.61 12.24 -5.13
N THR A 196 -8.26 13.19 -5.81
CA THR A 196 -8.10 14.65 -5.59
C THR A 196 -9.40 15.32 -5.18
N ARG A 197 -9.36 16.49 -4.53
CA ARG A 197 -10.56 17.28 -4.20
C ARG A 197 -11.13 18.05 -5.40
N GLN A 198 -10.39 18.13 -6.50
CA GLN A 198 -10.81 18.85 -7.71
C GLN A 198 -11.88 18.08 -8.50
N PRO A 199 -12.79 18.77 -9.21
CA PRO A 199 -13.87 18.12 -9.95
C PRO A 199 -13.39 17.30 -11.17
N ARG A 200 -12.20 17.62 -11.70
CA ARG A 200 -11.53 16.92 -12.81
C ARG A 200 -10.06 16.69 -12.50
N LEU A 201 -9.49 15.66 -13.12
CA LEU A 201 -8.06 15.34 -13.06
C LEU A 201 -7.27 16.16 -14.09
N LYS A 202 -6.06 16.59 -13.70
CA LYS A 202 -5.06 17.08 -14.65
C LYS A 202 -4.52 15.91 -15.49
N THR A 203 -3.99 16.20 -16.68
CA THR A 203 -3.44 15.19 -17.60
C THR A 203 -2.47 14.22 -16.93
N TRP A 204 -1.50 14.76 -16.19
CA TRP A 204 -0.52 13.94 -15.47
C TRP A 204 -1.13 13.06 -14.38
N GLN A 205 -2.29 13.43 -13.81
CA GLN A 205 -2.91 12.67 -12.73
C GLN A 205 -3.59 11.42 -13.24
N TRP A 206 -4.46 11.52 -14.26
CA TRP A 206 -5.09 10.33 -14.82
C TRP A 206 -4.08 9.46 -15.56
N LEU A 207 -3.06 10.06 -16.20
CA LEU A 207 -1.98 9.30 -16.83
C LEU A 207 -1.12 8.59 -15.79
N GLY A 208 -0.63 9.30 -14.78
CA GLY A 208 0.21 8.73 -13.72
C GLY A 208 -0.53 7.68 -12.88
N ALA A 209 -1.81 7.91 -12.58
CA ALA A 209 -2.65 6.91 -11.93
C ALA A 209 -2.84 5.67 -12.82
N GLY A 210 -3.07 5.86 -14.12
CA GLY A 210 -3.25 4.79 -15.08
C GLY A 210 -1.99 3.95 -15.26
N VAL A 211 -0.82 4.58 -15.31
CA VAL A 211 0.48 3.88 -15.33
C VAL A 211 0.66 3.09 -14.04
N ALA A 212 0.45 3.69 -12.87
CA ALA A 212 0.60 2.99 -11.59
C ALA A 212 -0.35 1.78 -11.48
N LEU A 213 -1.61 1.92 -11.87
CA LEU A 213 -2.58 0.81 -11.88
C LEU A 213 -2.27 -0.22 -12.98
N GLY A 214 -1.76 0.19 -14.14
CA GLY A 214 -1.30 -0.73 -15.16
C GLY A 214 -0.10 -1.56 -14.71
N LEU A 215 0.86 -0.95 -13.99
CA LEU A 215 1.99 -1.66 -13.37
C LEU A 215 1.52 -2.65 -12.28
N MET A 216 0.47 -2.30 -11.53
CA MET A 216 -0.17 -3.22 -10.59
C MET A 216 -0.69 -4.46 -11.32
N VAL A 217 -1.47 -4.30 -12.39
CA VAL A 217 -1.98 -5.45 -13.18
C VAL A 217 -0.83 -6.23 -13.82
N LEU A 218 0.17 -5.53 -14.37
CA LEU A 218 1.40 -6.12 -14.93
C LEU A 218 2.36 -6.74 -13.88
N THR A 219 2.00 -6.69 -12.61
CA THR A 219 2.70 -7.43 -11.56
C THR A 219 1.87 -8.60 -11.08
N LYS A 220 0.59 -8.36 -10.80
CA LYS A 220 -0.36 -9.38 -10.35
C LYS A 220 -1.73 -9.12 -10.94
N GLU A 221 -2.08 -9.87 -11.99
CA GLU A 221 -3.35 -9.71 -12.71
C GLU A 221 -4.57 -9.97 -11.82
N ALA A 222 -4.39 -10.75 -10.74
CA ALA A 222 -5.43 -11.04 -9.78
C ALA A 222 -5.97 -9.75 -9.10
N LEU A 223 -5.21 -8.64 -9.11
CA LEU A 223 -5.71 -7.34 -8.66
C LEU A 223 -6.39 -6.49 -9.76
N ALA A 224 -6.54 -6.98 -10.99
CA ALA A 224 -7.29 -6.31 -12.06
C ALA A 224 -8.73 -5.89 -11.66
N PRO A 225 -9.48 -6.64 -10.83
CA PRO A 225 -10.79 -6.20 -10.33
C PRO A 225 -10.77 -4.85 -9.61
N TYR A 226 -9.62 -4.40 -9.08
CA TYR A 226 -9.51 -3.06 -8.48
C TYR A 226 -9.71 -1.92 -9.48
N LEU A 227 -9.54 -2.17 -10.80
CA LEU A 227 -9.94 -1.22 -11.84
C LEU A 227 -11.47 -1.02 -11.87
N LEU A 228 -12.24 -2.10 -11.63
CA LEU A 228 -13.69 -2.03 -11.51
C LEU A 228 -14.11 -1.33 -10.23
N ILE A 229 -13.36 -1.53 -9.13
CA ILE A 229 -13.57 -0.80 -7.86
C ILE A 229 -13.42 0.71 -8.09
N LEU A 230 -12.39 1.13 -8.82
CA LEU A 230 -12.19 2.54 -9.18
C LEU A 230 -13.40 3.08 -9.95
N LEU A 231 -13.87 2.33 -10.96
CA LEU A 231 -15.03 2.72 -11.76
C LEU A 231 -16.32 2.80 -10.91
N ALA A 232 -16.59 1.78 -10.11
CA ALA A 232 -17.75 1.71 -9.22
C ALA A 232 -17.73 2.86 -8.20
N MET A 233 -16.56 3.13 -7.61
CA MET A 233 -16.35 4.26 -6.70
C MET A 233 -16.68 5.59 -7.39
N VAL A 234 -16.13 5.84 -8.58
CA VAL A 234 -16.31 7.09 -9.30
C VAL A 234 -17.76 7.25 -9.75
N PHE A 235 -18.38 6.18 -10.25
CA PHE A 235 -19.79 6.16 -10.64
C PHE A 235 -20.71 6.50 -9.46
N TRP A 236 -20.44 5.91 -8.28
CA TRP A 236 -21.28 6.09 -7.09
C TRP A 236 -21.04 7.42 -6.36
N THR A 237 -19.79 7.90 -6.34
CA THR A 237 -19.42 9.05 -5.50
C THR A 237 -19.02 10.30 -6.28
N ARG A 238 -18.58 10.19 -7.54
CA ARG A 238 -17.87 11.26 -8.27
C ARG A 238 -18.16 11.26 -9.78
N ARG A 239 -19.43 11.28 -10.19
CA ARG A 239 -19.81 11.18 -11.62
C ARG A 239 -19.09 12.17 -12.56
N THR A 240 -18.71 13.35 -12.07
CA THR A 240 -17.95 14.35 -12.85
C THR A 240 -16.56 13.88 -13.27
N GLN A 241 -15.98 12.90 -12.57
CA GLN A 241 -14.67 12.31 -12.83
C GLN A 241 -14.76 11.02 -13.66
N LEU A 242 -15.94 10.64 -14.16
CA LEU A 242 -16.13 9.37 -14.88
C LEU A 242 -15.24 9.26 -16.12
N VAL A 243 -15.14 10.35 -16.91
CA VAL A 243 -14.26 10.39 -18.08
C VAL A 243 -12.79 10.22 -17.68
N ASP A 244 -12.37 10.83 -16.57
CA ASP A 244 -10.99 10.71 -16.08
C ASP A 244 -10.69 9.30 -15.55
N ALA A 245 -11.68 8.63 -14.94
CA ALA A 245 -11.59 7.23 -14.54
C ALA A 245 -11.46 6.31 -15.75
N LEU A 246 -12.28 6.51 -16.79
CA LEU A 246 -12.20 5.75 -18.03
C LEU A 246 -10.85 5.93 -18.73
N ARG A 247 -10.31 7.16 -18.76
CA ARG A 247 -8.96 7.44 -19.28
C ARG A 247 -7.88 6.72 -18.46
N THR A 248 -7.99 6.76 -17.13
CA THR A 248 -7.07 6.06 -16.21
C THR A 248 -7.08 4.55 -16.49
N ILE A 249 -8.26 3.96 -16.60
CA ILE A 249 -8.45 2.53 -16.90
C ILE A 249 -7.94 2.19 -18.30
N ALA A 250 -8.20 3.03 -19.30
CA ALA A 250 -7.69 2.84 -20.66
C ALA A 250 -6.16 2.79 -20.69
N VAL A 251 -5.48 3.70 -19.99
CA VAL A 251 -4.01 3.67 -19.84
C VAL A 251 -3.55 2.37 -19.17
N ALA A 252 -4.21 1.96 -18.08
CA ALA A 252 -3.87 0.71 -17.38
C ALA A 252 -4.03 -0.53 -18.29
N ILE A 253 -5.11 -0.59 -19.07
CA ILE A 253 -5.37 -1.67 -20.04
C ILE A 253 -4.34 -1.64 -21.17
N CYS A 254 -4.03 -0.47 -21.74
CA CYS A 254 -3.00 -0.34 -22.77
C CYS A 254 -1.64 -0.83 -22.28
N LEU A 255 -1.28 -0.50 -21.03
CA LEU A 255 -0.04 -0.96 -20.44
C LEU A 255 -0.07 -2.47 -20.20
N TYR A 256 -1.17 -3.01 -19.67
CA TYR A 256 -1.36 -4.46 -19.52
C TYR A 256 -1.25 -5.22 -20.84
N ALA A 257 -1.81 -4.67 -21.93
CA ALA A 257 -1.80 -5.29 -23.26
C ALA A 257 -0.39 -5.56 -23.81
N CYS A 258 0.65 -4.90 -23.28
CA CYS A 258 2.04 -5.23 -23.61
C CYS A 258 2.40 -6.68 -23.26
N TYR A 259 1.80 -7.28 -22.23
CA TYR A 259 2.09 -8.65 -21.83
C TYR A 259 1.57 -9.73 -22.79
N PRO A 260 0.27 -9.80 -23.13
CA PRO A 260 -0.22 -10.74 -24.15
C PRO A 260 0.41 -10.47 -25.52
N LEU A 261 0.68 -9.20 -25.86
CA LEU A 261 1.39 -8.87 -27.10
C LEU A 261 2.82 -9.45 -27.09
N TRP A 262 3.54 -9.32 -25.99
CA TRP A 262 4.86 -9.94 -25.82
C TRP A 262 4.78 -11.46 -25.98
N ALA A 263 3.86 -12.12 -25.28
CA ALA A 263 3.67 -13.56 -25.38
C ALA A 263 3.38 -14.01 -26.82
N PHE A 264 2.53 -13.25 -27.54
CA PHE A 264 2.28 -13.48 -28.96
C PHE A 264 3.54 -13.36 -29.81
N THR A 265 4.30 -12.27 -29.65
CA THR A 265 5.54 -12.05 -30.43
C THR A 265 6.67 -13.01 -30.08
N ALA A 266 6.65 -13.58 -28.87
CA ALA A 266 7.62 -14.57 -28.41
C ALA A 266 7.30 -16.00 -28.89
N GLY A 267 6.15 -16.22 -29.53
CA GLY A 267 5.69 -17.56 -29.94
C GLY A 267 4.94 -18.33 -28.84
N GLU A 268 4.75 -17.71 -27.67
CA GLU A 268 4.17 -18.33 -26.46
C GLU A 268 2.65 -18.14 -26.34
N TRP A 269 1.98 -17.74 -27.44
CA TRP A 269 0.56 -17.40 -27.41
C TRP A 269 -0.32 -18.57 -26.98
N TYR A 270 -0.04 -19.78 -27.47
CA TYR A 270 -0.84 -20.95 -27.19
C TYR A 270 -0.80 -21.30 -25.69
N ASP A 271 0.40 -21.36 -25.12
CA ASP A 271 0.61 -21.66 -23.71
C ASP A 271 0.05 -20.56 -22.82
N TYR A 272 0.22 -19.30 -23.22
CA TYR A 272 -0.39 -18.15 -22.55
C TYR A 272 -1.92 -18.30 -22.47
N VAL A 273 -2.60 -18.52 -23.61
CA VAL A 273 -4.06 -18.63 -23.64
C VAL A 273 -4.54 -19.86 -22.87
N SER A 274 -3.84 -21.00 -23.00
CA SER A 274 -4.16 -22.24 -22.28
C SER A 274 -4.10 -22.04 -20.76
N LEU A 275 -3.02 -21.43 -20.27
CA LEU A 275 -2.85 -21.11 -18.86
C LEU A 275 -3.92 -20.13 -18.36
N LYS A 276 -4.17 -19.03 -19.07
CA LYS A 276 -5.19 -18.04 -18.67
C LYS A 276 -6.60 -18.59 -18.70
N SER A 277 -6.91 -19.47 -19.64
CA SER A 277 -8.20 -20.16 -19.69
C SER A 277 -8.38 -21.10 -18.49
N THR A 278 -7.29 -21.77 -18.08
CA THR A 278 -7.29 -22.67 -16.91
C THR A 278 -7.45 -21.89 -15.60
N GLU A 279 -6.70 -20.80 -15.43
CA GLU A 279 -6.82 -19.90 -14.27
C GLU A 279 -8.23 -19.32 -14.15
N PHE A 280 -8.82 -18.90 -15.27
CA PHE A 280 -10.21 -18.44 -15.32
C PHE A 280 -11.21 -19.55 -14.98
N GLY A 281 -10.95 -20.76 -15.46
CA GLY A 281 -11.73 -21.95 -15.11
C GLY A 281 -11.77 -22.20 -13.61
N TRP A 282 -10.63 -22.08 -12.91
CA TRP A 282 -10.56 -22.24 -11.45
C TRP A 282 -11.40 -21.19 -10.72
N VAL A 283 -11.31 -19.93 -11.14
CA VAL A 283 -12.14 -18.84 -10.59
C VAL A 283 -13.64 -19.10 -10.82
N ALA A 284 -14.00 -19.72 -11.95
CA ALA A 284 -15.37 -20.12 -12.27
C ALA A 284 -15.83 -21.42 -11.57
N GLY A 285 -14.99 -22.02 -10.71
CA GLY A 285 -15.32 -23.22 -9.95
C GLY A 285 -15.07 -24.54 -10.71
N ALA A 286 -14.34 -24.51 -11.83
CA ALA A 286 -13.90 -25.73 -12.49
C ALA A 286 -12.94 -26.49 -11.54
N PRO A 287 -13.14 -27.79 -11.32
CA PRO A 287 -12.23 -28.59 -10.50
C PRO A 287 -10.82 -28.49 -11.09
N SER A 288 -9.82 -28.28 -10.22
CA SER A 288 -8.43 -28.14 -10.62
C SER A 288 -7.94 -29.44 -11.27
N GLY A 289 -8.11 -29.55 -12.59
CA GLY A 289 -7.64 -30.68 -13.37
C GLY A 289 -6.11 -30.73 -13.34
N SER A 290 -5.57 -31.74 -12.66
CA SER A 290 -4.22 -32.30 -12.87
C SER A 290 -3.08 -31.31 -13.12
N SER A 291 -2.88 -30.30 -12.26
CA SER A 291 -1.56 -29.67 -12.15
C SER A 291 -0.65 -30.56 -11.29
N LEU A 292 0.67 -30.47 -11.51
CA LEU A 292 1.75 -31.22 -10.83
C LEU A 292 1.76 -31.16 -9.28
N THR A 293 0.74 -30.54 -8.67
CA THR A 293 0.49 -30.40 -7.22
C THR A 293 -0.85 -31.00 -6.78
N ALA A 294 -1.45 -31.92 -7.54
CA ALA A 294 -2.68 -32.63 -7.16
C ALA A 294 -2.58 -33.38 -5.82
N SER A 295 -1.38 -33.61 -5.29
CA SER A 295 -1.15 -34.27 -3.99
C SER A 295 -1.37 -33.37 -2.77
N SER A 296 -1.67 -32.08 -2.94
CA SER A 296 -1.82 -31.13 -1.83
C SER A 296 -3.08 -30.28 -1.95
N GLN A 297 -4.25 -30.91 -2.12
CA GLN A 297 -5.49 -30.24 -1.74
C GLN A 297 -5.32 -29.79 -0.28
N LYS A 298 -5.29 -28.48 -0.03
CA LYS A 298 -5.23 -27.91 1.32
C LYS A 298 -6.51 -28.32 2.04
N THR A 299 -6.47 -29.49 2.68
CA THR A 299 -7.59 -30.01 3.44
C THR A 299 -7.74 -29.12 4.67
N PHE A 300 -8.97 -28.75 4.98
CA PHE A 300 -9.27 -28.09 6.24
C PHE A 300 -8.83 -29.02 7.37
N SER A 301 -7.85 -28.57 8.15
CA SER A 301 -7.37 -29.28 9.34
C SER A 301 -7.36 -28.30 10.50
N PHE A 302 -7.88 -28.74 11.64
CA PHE A 302 -7.88 -27.95 12.87
C PHE A 302 -6.46 -27.55 13.29
N GLU A 303 -5.45 -28.41 13.06
CA GLU A 303 -4.05 -28.09 13.34
C GLU A 303 -3.54 -26.92 12.49
N ASN A 304 -3.93 -26.87 11.22
CA ASN A 304 -3.57 -25.75 10.33
C ASN A 304 -4.25 -24.46 10.78
N VAL A 305 -5.52 -24.53 11.20
CA VAL A 305 -6.26 -23.37 11.73
C VAL A 305 -5.59 -22.88 13.01
N GLU A 306 -5.26 -23.77 13.95
CA GLU A 306 -4.58 -23.43 15.18
C GLU A 306 -3.22 -22.75 14.91
N LYS A 307 -2.43 -23.31 13.98
CA LYS A 307 -1.15 -22.72 13.57
C LYS A 307 -1.32 -21.34 12.95
N LEU A 308 -2.32 -21.16 12.08
CA LEU A 308 -2.62 -19.86 11.46
C LEU A 308 -3.12 -18.84 12.49
N LEU A 309 -3.97 -19.24 13.43
CA LEU A 309 -4.42 -18.38 14.53
C LEU A 309 -3.24 -17.99 15.42
N GLY A 310 -2.36 -18.93 15.78
CA GLY A 310 -1.16 -18.63 16.56
C GLY A 310 -0.23 -17.63 15.87
N GLN A 311 -0.13 -17.67 14.54
CA GLN A 311 0.72 -16.77 13.76
C GLN A 311 0.06 -15.43 13.41
N TYR A 312 -1.26 -15.39 13.23
CA TYR A 312 -1.96 -14.26 12.60
C TYR A 312 -3.25 -13.84 13.32
N ALA A 313 -3.48 -14.28 14.56
CA ALA A 313 -4.67 -13.89 15.31
C ALA A 313 -4.89 -12.37 15.31
N THR A 314 -3.83 -11.56 15.47
CA THR A 314 -3.96 -10.10 15.44
C THR A 314 -4.39 -9.56 14.09
N SER A 315 -3.90 -10.10 12.97
CA SER A 315 -4.37 -9.75 11.62
C SER A 315 -5.85 -10.10 11.46
N TYR A 316 -6.26 -11.30 11.90
CA TYR A 316 -7.67 -11.71 11.82
C TYR A 316 -8.58 -10.85 12.70
N ILE A 317 -8.14 -10.48 13.91
CA ILE A 317 -8.86 -9.56 14.79
C ILE A 317 -8.99 -8.18 14.12
N LEU A 318 -7.92 -7.66 13.50
CA LEU A 318 -7.97 -6.38 12.78
C LEU A 318 -8.97 -6.43 11.63
N VAL A 319 -8.99 -7.51 10.85
CA VAL A 319 -9.97 -7.71 9.76
C VAL A 319 -11.39 -7.82 10.32
N ALA A 320 -11.61 -8.55 11.42
CA ALA A 320 -12.91 -8.67 12.06
C ALA A 320 -13.41 -7.33 12.59
N VAL A 321 -12.56 -6.56 13.28
CA VAL A 321 -12.88 -5.21 13.76
C VAL A 321 -13.18 -4.28 12.59
N ALA A 322 -12.41 -4.34 11.50
CA ALA A 322 -12.69 -3.57 10.28
C ALA A 322 -14.05 -3.93 9.68
N GLY A 323 -14.41 -5.23 9.66
CA GLY A 323 -15.73 -5.71 9.23
C GLY A 323 -16.87 -5.19 10.10
N ILE A 324 -16.72 -5.22 11.42
CA ILE A 324 -17.72 -4.66 12.36
C ILE A 324 -17.88 -3.15 12.15
N LEU A 325 -16.77 -2.41 12.05
CA LEU A 325 -16.80 -0.96 11.79
C LEU A 325 -17.46 -0.66 10.43
N LEU A 326 -17.24 -1.49 9.42
CA LEU A 326 -17.89 -1.39 8.12
C LEU A 326 -19.41 -1.57 8.24
N LEU A 327 -19.87 -2.56 9.01
CA LEU A 327 -21.29 -2.77 9.28
C LEU A 327 -21.91 -1.57 10.02
N VAL A 328 -21.23 -1.04 11.02
CA VAL A 328 -21.67 0.20 11.72
C VAL A 328 -21.76 1.37 10.74
N LEU A 329 -20.76 1.55 9.87
CA LEU A 329 -20.79 2.57 8.83
C LEU A 329 -21.96 2.37 7.85
N LEU A 330 -22.22 1.13 7.42
CA LEU A 330 -23.35 0.80 6.55
C LEU A 330 -24.69 1.14 7.20
N LEU A 331 -24.89 0.77 8.46
CA LEU A 331 -26.16 0.93 9.16
C LEU A 331 -26.45 2.40 9.51
N PHE A 332 -25.45 3.13 10.01
CA PHE A 332 -25.66 4.47 10.58
C PHE A 332 -25.22 5.61 9.66
N TYR A 333 -24.32 5.36 8.71
CA TYR A 333 -23.66 6.43 7.95
C TYR A 333 -23.69 6.25 6.42
N ARG A 334 -24.52 5.35 5.86
CA ARG A 334 -24.63 5.08 4.40
C ARG A 334 -24.86 6.31 3.51
N LYS A 335 -25.39 7.41 4.05
CA LYS A 335 -25.62 8.66 3.31
C LYS A 335 -24.33 9.46 3.10
N ARG A 336 -23.30 9.27 3.93
CA ARG A 336 -22.01 9.97 3.80
C ARG A 336 -21.19 9.43 2.63
N ARG A 337 -20.49 10.31 1.93
CA ARG A 337 -19.73 9.97 0.71
C ARG A 337 -18.52 9.10 1.04
N GLU A 338 -17.87 9.40 2.16
CA GLU A 338 -16.71 8.69 2.70
C GLU A 338 -17.09 7.25 3.05
N THR A 339 -18.25 7.07 3.68
CA THR A 339 -18.80 5.76 4.00
C THR A 339 -19.06 4.93 2.75
N ARG A 340 -19.68 5.52 1.71
CA ARG A 340 -19.92 4.83 0.43
C ARG A 340 -18.62 4.36 -0.22
N PHE A 341 -17.57 5.17 -0.17
CA PHE A 341 -16.25 4.77 -0.64
C PHE A 341 -15.72 3.55 0.13
N LEU A 342 -15.74 3.61 1.46
CA LEU A 342 -15.26 2.50 2.29
C LEU A 342 -16.09 1.22 2.08
N LEU A 343 -17.39 1.35 1.84
CA LEU A 343 -18.27 0.22 1.54
C LEU A 343 -17.94 -0.45 0.20
N VAL A 344 -17.76 0.34 -0.86
CA VAL A 344 -17.37 -0.20 -2.17
C VAL A 344 -15.99 -0.85 -2.08
N TRP A 345 -15.01 -0.16 -1.49
CA TRP A 345 -13.66 -0.69 -1.32
C TRP A 345 -13.65 -2.00 -0.53
N SER A 346 -14.28 -2.02 0.64
CA SER A 346 -14.25 -3.17 1.54
C SER A 346 -15.09 -4.31 1.00
N GLY A 347 -16.28 -4.04 0.44
CA GLY A 347 -17.14 -5.06 -0.15
C GLY A 347 -16.43 -5.85 -1.25
N PHE A 348 -15.70 -5.17 -2.13
CA PHE A 348 -14.89 -5.84 -3.14
C PHE A 348 -13.65 -6.52 -2.56
N SER A 349 -12.97 -5.89 -1.59
CA SER A 349 -11.80 -6.51 -0.94
C SER A 349 -12.17 -7.82 -0.23
N PHE A 350 -13.33 -7.87 0.45
CA PHE A 350 -13.84 -9.08 1.08
C PHE A 350 -14.30 -10.10 0.04
N ALA A 351 -15.05 -9.69 -0.98
CA ALA A 351 -15.48 -10.61 -2.05
C ALA A 351 -14.28 -11.28 -2.73
N TYR A 352 -13.20 -10.54 -2.94
CA TYR A 352 -11.96 -11.06 -3.50
C TYR A 352 -11.24 -12.08 -2.60
N VAL A 353 -11.44 -12.05 -1.28
CA VAL A 353 -10.86 -13.06 -0.36
C VAL A 353 -11.62 -14.39 -0.43
N PHE A 354 -12.88 -14.38 -0.90
CA PHE A 354 -13.73 -15.57 -1.00
C PHE A 354 -13.76 -16.20 -2.40
N ILE A 355 -13.09 -15.58 -3.37
CA ILE A 355 -12.84 -16.10 -4.73
C ILE A 355 -11.40 -16.61 -4.75
#